data_AF-A0A6M3MD63-F1
#
_entry.id   AF-A0A6M3MD63-F1
#
_cell.length_a   1.000
_cell.length_b   1.000
_cell.length_c   1.000
_cell.angle_alpha   90.00
_cell.angle_beta   90.00
_cell.angle_gamma   90.00
#
_symmetry.space_group_name_H-M   'P 1'
#
loop_
_entity.id
_entity.type
_entity.pdbx_description
1 polymer ?
#
loop_
_entity_poly.entity_id
_entity_poly.type
_entity_poly.pdbx_seq_one_letter_code
_entity_poly.pdbx_strand_id
1 'polypeptide(L)'
;MIPDSFKQVMEEGECCVCGGPLKGSHINFVNLDKMVTWPFPAWGNILVDEPWQRAVAILCDNCVDEEKGVIKGEVKRALEIRDGAPVYHDVDELEDAPAITQKMVDGGGMFEDG
;
A
#
# COMPACT_ATOMS: atom_id res chain seq x y z
N MET A 1 17.96 7.61 3.63
CA MET A 1 17.81 7.39 5.08
C MET A 1 16.38 6.91 5.28
N ILE A 2 16.18 5.68 5.77
CA ILE A 2 14.86 5.18 6.11
C ILE A 2 14.42 5.95 7.37
N PRO A 3 13.25 6.63 7.38
CA PRO A 3 12.75 7.31 8.57
C PRO A 3 12.71 6.34 9.75
N ASP A 4 13.03 6.80 10.96
CA ASP A 4 13.05 5.93 12.15
C ASP A 4 11.71 5.22 12.37
N SER A 5 10.60 5.87 12.00
CA SER A 5 9.25 5.29 12.02
C SER A 5 9.08 4.06 11.12
N PHE A 6 9.90 3.88 10.09
CA PHE A 6 9.82 2.70 9.23
C PHE A 6 10.74 1.55 9.70
N LYS A 7 11.72 1.83 10.56
CA LYS A 7 12.56 0.77 11.15
C LYS A 7 11.72 -0.18 12.00
N GLN A 8 10.78 0.36 12.78
CA GLN A 8 9.92 -0.46 13.62
C GLN A 8 9.00 -1.37 12.78
N VAL A 9 8.51 -0.91 11.63
CA VAL A 9 7.78 -1.76 10.68
C VAL A 9 8.64 -2.91 10.16
N MET A 10 9.93 -2.68 9.88
CA MET A 10 10.86 -3.75 9.48
C MET A 10 11.13 -4.75 10.63
N GLU A 11 11.07 -4.32 11.88
CA GLU A 11 11.41 -5.15 13.04
C GLU A 11 10.22 -5.93 13.60
N GLU A 12 9.04 -5.31 13.62
CA GLU A 12 7.81 -5.82 14.25
C GLU A 12 6.71 -6.14 13.23
N GLY A 13 6.89 -5.75 11.97
CA GLY A 13 5.90 -5.94 10.93
C GLY A 13 5.73 -7.40 10.51
N GLU A 14 4.54 -7.69 9.99
CA GLU A 14 4.07 -8.98 9.55
C GLU A 14 3.57 -8.86 8.12
N CYS A 15 3.75 -9.93 7.34
CA CYS A 15 3.20 -10.02 6.01
C CYS A 15 1.67 -10.00 6.06
N CYS A 16 1.06 -9.15 5.23
CA CYS A 16 -0.39 -9.02 5.13
C CYS A 16 -1.10 -10.22 4.48
N VAL A 17 -0.35 -11.18 3.93
CA VAL A 17 -0.89 -12.44 3.36
C VAL A 17 -0.76 -13.59 4.36
N CYS A 18 0.47 -13.85 4.84
CA CYS A 18 0.77 -15.05 5.63
C CYS A 18 0.93 -14.81 7.14
N GLY A 19 1.01 -13.55 7.59
CA GLY A 19 1.29 -13.21 9.00
C GLY A 19 2.72 -13.47 9.45
N GLY A 20 3.60 -13.96 8.58
CA GLY A 20 5.01 -14.18 8.91
C GLY A 20 5.76 -12.87 9.14
N PRO A 21 6.82 -12.87 9.98
CA PRO A 21 7.58 -11.66 10.28
C PRO A 21 8.30 -11.13 9.03
N LEU A 22 8.38 -9.80 8.91
CA LEU A 22 9.09 -9.12 7.81
C LEU A 22 10.58 -8.89 8.10
N LYS A 23 11.00 -9.12 9.34
CA LYS A 23 12.39 -8.92 9.77
C LYS A 23 13.35 -9.76 8.93
N GLY A 24 14.22 -9.07 8.19
CA GLY A 24 15.24 -9.69 7.34
C GLY A 24 14.75 -10.10 5.94
N SER A 25 13.49 -9.81 5.58
CA SER A 25 12.97 -9.91 4.22
C SER A 25 13.05 -8.55 3.52
N HIS A 26 12.97 -8.52 2.18
CA HIS A 26 12.59 -7.29 1.50
C HIS A 26 11.11 -7.00 1.78
N ILE A 27 10.76 -5.72 1.90
CA ILE A 27 9.37 -5.30 2.06
C ILE A 27 8.81 -4.91 0.70
N ASN A 28 7.80 -5.65 0.28
CA ASN A 28 7.05 -5.38 -0.93
C ASN A 28 5.78 -4.63 -0.58
N PHE A 29 5.65 -3.40 -1.04
CA PHE A 29 4.44 -2.61 -0.89
C PHE A 29 3.49 -2.87 -2.04
N VAL A 30 2.23 -3.16 -1.73
CA VAL A 30 1.17 -3.32 -2.71
C VAL A 30 0.02 -2.36 -2.41
N ASN A 31 -0.49 -1.75 -3.47
CA ASN A 31 -1.68 -0.92 -3.42
C ASN A 31 -2.92 -1.81 -3.47
N LEU A 32 -3.90 -1.53 -2.62
CA LEU A 32 -5.18 -2.24 -2.59
C LEU A 32 -6.27 -1.34 -3.18
N ASP A 33 -7.27 -1.94 -3.80
CA ASP A 33 -8.47 -1.24 -4.25
C ASP A 33 -9.45 -0.95 -3.10
N LYS A 34 -8.92 -0.43 -1.99
CA LYS A 34 -9.63 -0.11 -0.75
C LYS A 34 -9.32 1.32 -0.32
N MET A 35 -10.29 2.06 0.17
CA MET A 35 -10.12 3.40 0.73
C MET A 35 -9.58 3.35 2.15
N VAL A 36 -8.86 4.39 2.56
CA VAL A 36 -8.38 4.56 3.94
C VAL A 36 -8.66 5.95 4.47
N THR A 37 -8.76 6.03 5.80
CA THR A 37 -8.92 7.29 6.53
C THR A 37 -7.68 7.68 7.35
N TRP A 38 -6.68 6.79 7.42
CA TRP A 38 -5.43 7.06 8.10
C TRP A 38 -4.44 7.78 7.18
N PRO A 39 -3.52 8.59 7.75
CA PRO A 39 -2.67 9.45 6.94
C PRO A 39 -1.51 8.72 6.25
N PHE A 40 -1.05 7.58 6.79
CA PHE A 40 0.14 6.90 6.27
C PHE A 40 0.24 5.41 6.69
N PRO A 41 0.77 4.51 5.84
CA PRO A 41 0.93 4.69 4.41
C PRO A 41 -0.43 4.63 3.70
N ALA A 42 -0.59 5.50 2.72
CA ALA A 42 -1.69 5.50 1.79
C ALA A 42 -1.14 5.77 0.39
N TRP A 43 -1.71 5.13 -0.62
CA TRP A 43 -1.36 5.39 -2.01
C TRP A 43 -2.38 6.33 -2.62
N GLY A 44 -1.93 7.36 -3.32
CA GLY A 44 -2.80 8.27 -4.05
C GLY A 44 -2.05 8.89 -5.22
N ASN A 45 -2.80 9.38 -6.19
CA ASN A 45 -2.22 10.11 -7.32
C ASN A 45 -2.61 11.59 -7.19
N ILE A 46 -1.65 12.46 -6.88
CA ILE A 46 -1.89 13.90 -6.71
C ILE A 46 -2.20 14.62 -8.03
N LEU A 47 -2.02 13.96 -9.17
CA LEU A 47 -2.25 14.50 -10.50
C LEU A 47 -3.69 14.28 -10.99
N VAL A 48 -4.56 13.67 -10.18
CA VAL A 48 -5.98 13.49 -10.49
C VAL A 48 -6.84 14.36 -9.58
N ASP A 49 -7.98 14.84 -10.09
CA ASP A 49 -8.90 15.74 -9.38
C ASP A 49 -9.40 15.19 -8.04
N GLU A 50 -9.43 13.86 -7.90
CA GLU A 50 -9.77 13.16 -6.66
C GLU A 50 -8.62 12.22 -6.27
N PRO A 51 -7.61 12.70 -5.52
CA PRO A 51 -6.48 11.88 -5.08
C PRO A 51 -6.95 10.95 -3.97
N TRP A 52 -7.67 9.89 -4.33
CA TRP A 52 -8.15 8.90 -3.38
C TRP A 52 -6.97 8.30 -2.61
N GLN A 53 -7.14 8.22 -1.29
CA GLN A 53 -6.20 7.55 -0.41
C GLN A 53 -6.55 6.07 -0.36
N ARG A 54 -5.76 5.27 -1.07
CA ARG A 54 -5.88 3.82 -1.11
C ARG A 54 -5.03 3.15 -0.05
N ALA A 55 -5.54 2.02 0.43
CA ALA A 55 -4.86 1.19 1.40
C ALA A 55 -3.60 0.57 0.80
N VAL A 56 -2.60 0.41 1.65
CA VAL A 56 -1.33 -0.23 1.30
C VAL A 56 -1.17 -1.47 2.16
N ALA A 57 -0.67 -2.55 1.58
CA ALA A 57 -0.24 -3.73 2.32
C ALA A 57 1.27 -3.97 2.13
N ILE A 58 1.88 -4.62 3.12
CA ILE A 58 3.29 -5.02 3.10
C ILE A 58 3.41 -6.54 3.05
N LEU A 59 4.24 -7.05 2.15
CA LEU A 59 4.37 -8.47 1.87
C LEU A 59 5.83 -8.92 1.96
N CYS A 60 6.05 -10.15 2.42
CA CYS A 60 7.36 -10.80 2.37
C CYS A 60 7.62 -11.43 1.00
N ASP A 61 8.90 -11.70 0.72
CA ASP A 61 9.37 -12.29 -0.56
C ASP A 61 8.70 -13.64 -0.88
N ASN A 62 8.33 -14.41 0.14
CA ASN A 62 7.65 -15.69 -0.05
C ASN A 62 6.22 -15.55 -0.60
N CYS A 63 5.57 -14.41 -0.33
CA CYS A 63 4.20 -14.12 -0.74
C CYS A 63 4.12 -13.31 -2.04
N VAL A 64 5.26 -13.06 -2.70
CA VAL A 64 5.33 -12.36 -3.99
C VAL A 64 6.06 -13.23 -5.01
N ASP A 65 5.59 -13.22 -6.24
CA ASP A 65 6.33 -13.67 -7.42
C ASP A 65 6.79 -12.41 -8.17
N GLU A 66 8.01 -11.94 -7.88
CA GLU A 66 8.53 -10.68 -8.45
C GLU A 66 8.68 -10.78 -9.97
N GLU A 67 9.07 -11.93 -10.50
CA GLU A 67 9.23 -12.13 -11.94
C GLU A 67 7.90 -12.00 -12.69
N LYS A 68 6.80 -12.45 -12.06
CA LYS A 68 5.46 -12.38 -12.63
C LYS A 68 4.66 -11.15 -12.19
N GLY A 69 5.16 -10.40 -11.20
CA GLY A 69 4.43 -9.28 -10.59
C GLY A 69 3.11 -9.69 -9.96
N VAL A 70 3.02 -10.88 -9.34
CA VAL A 70 1.78 -11.37 -8.71
C VAL A 70 1.95 -11.71 -7.24
N ILE A 71 0.86 -11.59 -6.49
CA ILE A 71 0.79 -11.99 -5.09
C ILE A 71 0.46 -13.48 -5.00
N LYS A 72 1.21 -14.23 -4.18
CA LYS A 72 1.00 -15.64 -3.89
C LYS A 72 0.05 -15.78 -2.69
N GLY A 73 -1.24 -15.68 -2.94
CA GLY A 73 -2.30 -15.81 -1.94
C GLY A 73 -3.18 -14.57 -1.86
N GLU A 74 -4.00 -14.51 -0.81
CA GLU A 74 -4.95 -13.43 -0.57
C GLU A 74 -4.39 -12.45 0.46
N VAL A 75 -4.49 -11.15 0.16
CA VAL A 75 -4.12 -10.09 1.09
C VAL A 75 -5.26 -9.88 2.07
N LYS A 76 -5.00 -10.15 3.37
CA LYS A 76 -6.04 -10.12 4.42
C LYS A 76 -6.08 -8.80 5.17
N ARG A 77 -4.94 -8.11 5.24
CA ARG A 77 -4.76 -6.91 6.06
C ARG A 77 -4.16 -5.75 5.28
N ALA A 78 -4.58 -4.53 5.59
CA ALA A 78 -3.91 -3.30 5.21
C ALA A 78 -3.03 -2.79 6.35
N LEU A 79 -2.02 -1.98 6.01
CA LEU A 79 -1.08 -1.36 6.95
C LEU A 79 -1.41 0.11 7.17
N GLU A 80 -1.54 0.48 8.44
CA GLU A 80 -1.37 1.84 8.94
C GLU A 80 -0.05 1.89 9.72
N ILE A 81 0.69 3.00 9.64
CA ILE A 81 1.82 3.27 10.53
C ILE A 81 1.40 4.35 11.49
N ARG A 82 1.20 3.98 12.75
CA ARG A 82 0.76 4.87 13.82
C ARG A 82 1.88 4.99 14.84
N ASP A 83 2.38 6.22 15.03
CA ASP A 83 3.48 6.52 15.95
C ASP A 83 4.75 5.67 15.69
N GLY A 84 4.97 5.26 14.43
CA GLY A 84 6.07 4.39 14.02
C GLY A 84 5.77 2.89 14.09
N ALA A 85 4.73 2.47 14.78
CA ALA A 85 4.35 1.06 14.89
C ALA A 85 3.40 0.62 13.76
N PRO A 86 3.51 -0.63 13.28
CA PRO A 86 2.55 -1.18 12.34
C PRO A 86 1.21 -1.48 13.03
N VAL A 87 0.12 -0.97 12.47
CA VAL A 87 -1.27 -1.28 12.83
C VAL A 87 -1.92 -1.94 11.62
N TYR A 88 -2.60 -3.07 11.84
CA TYR A 88 -3.24 -3.82 10.77
C TYR A 88 -4.75 -3.69 10.83
N HIS A 89 -5.36 -3.51 9.67
CA HIS A 89 -6.81 -3.45 9.47
C HIS A 89 -7.25 -4.54 8.52
N ASP A 90 -8.34 -5.24 8.80
CA ASP A 90 -8.84 -6.28 7.92
C ASP A 90 -9.38 -5.67 6.62
N VAL A 91 -8.96 -6.22 5.48
CA VAL A 91 -9.29 -5.69 4.14
C VAL A 91 -10.79 -5.70 3.87
N ASP A 92 -11.50 -6.69 4.41
CA ASP A 92 -12.94 -6.85 4.24
C ASP A 92 -13.76 -5.79 5.00
N GLU A 93 -13.15 -5.12 5.99
CA GLU A 93 -13.79 -4.04 6.74
C GLU A 93 -13.58 -2.66 6.08
N LEU A 94 -12.75 -2.59 5.03
CA LEU A 94 -12.46 -1.35 4.31
C LEU A 94 -13.41 -1.16 3.12
N GLU A 95 -13.79 0.10 2.90
CA GLU A 95 -14.60 0.50 1.75
C GLU A 95 -13.83 0.30 0.44
N ASP A 96 -14.51 -0.13 -0.61
CA ASP A 96 -13.89 -0.27 -1.93
C ASP A 96 -13.53 1.09 -2.52
N ALA A 97 -12.33 1.18 -3.08
CA ALA A 97 -11.93 2.35 -3.83
C ALA A 97 -12.59 2.36 -5.22
N PRO A 98 -12.99 3.52 -5.75
CA PRO A 98 -13.51 3.61 -7.11
C PRO A 98 -12.51 3.05 -8.13
N ALA A 99 -12.95 2.50 -9.26
CA ALA A 99 -12.01 2.03 -10.27
C ALA A 99 -11.17 3.19 -10.84
N ILE A 100 -9.86 2.97 -11.04
CA ILE A 100 -9.02 3.93 -11.76
C ILE A 100 -9.39 3.84 -13.24
N THR A 101 -9.99 4.90 -13.78
CA THR A 101 -10.39 4.95 -15.20
C THR A 101 -9.26 5.47 -16.08
N GLN A 102 -9.21 5.03 -17.35
CA GLN A 102 -8.22 5.53 -18.33
C GLN A 102 -8.27 7.06 -18.46
N LYS A 103 -9.45 7.65 -18.36
CA LYS A 103 -9.65 9.11 -18.40
C LYS A 103 -8.90 9.84 -17.26
N MET A 104 -8.74 9.21 -16.09
CA MET A 104 -7.97 9.77 -14.97
C MET A 104 -6.46 9.68 -15.21
N VAL A 105 -6.00 8.70 -16.01
CA VAL A 105 -4.59 8.56 -16.40
C VAL A 105 -4.22 9.60 -17.45
N ASP A 106 -5.11 9.85 -18.42
CA ASP A 106 -4.85 10.73 -19.56
C ASP A 106 -5.02 12.23 -19.23
N GLY A 107 -5.76 12.56 -18.15
CA GLY A 107 -6.04 13.94 -17.74
C GLY A 107 -4.87 14.69 -17.07
N GLY A 108 -3.78 14.02 -16.71
CA GLY A 108 -2.60 14.62 -16.06
C GLY A 108 -1.62 15.32 -17.02
N GLY A 109 -1.96 15.44 -18.31
CA GLY A 109 -1.10 15.97 -19.36
C GLY A 109 -1.62 17.28 -19.96
N MET A 110 -1.70 18.36 -19.18
CA MET A 110 -1.69 19.73 -19.72
C MET A 110 -0.60 20.54 -19.03
N PHE A 111 0.65 20.29 -19.42
CA PHE A 111 1.66 21.34 -19.33
C PHE A 111 1.43 22.23 -20.56
N GLU A 112 0.75 23.36 -20.36
CA GLU A 112 0.80 24.42 -21.36
C GLU A 112 2.22 25.01 -21.29
N ASP A 113 2.99 24.78 -22.36
CA ASP A 113 4.33 25.35 -22.54
C ASP A 113 4.22 26.89 -22.47
N GLY A 114 4.80 27.47 -21.42
CA GLY A 114 4.99 28.91 -21.26
C GLY A 114 6.29 29.41 -21.88
#